data_AF-A0A117MJY5-F1
#
_entry.id   AF-A0A117MJY5-F1
#
_cell.length_a   1.000
_cell.length_b   1.000
_cell.length_c   1.000
_cell.angle_alpha   90.00
_cell.angle_beta   90.00
_cell.angle_gamma   90.00
#
_symmetry.space_group_name_H-M   'P 1'
#
loop_
_entity.id
_entity.type
_entity.pdbx_description
1 polymer ?
#
loop_
_entity_poly.entity_id
_entity_poly.type
_entity_poly.pdbx_seq_one_letter_code
_entity_poly.pdbx_strand_id
1 'polypeptide(L)'
;MGADAEIFVFDYDRYRRTAVPGLVEVIGGAGVTPWLDGVCRRRGEHFAEEWLELADASRAAPVDLVAHCGWLGDDLRYLGALPESRVDWRRTGRWEQVRCSSGSCPERARCLLHERADRDTPEMLFWLFEAVVGECCVGEGRFLGRNMTLGALPPVPDGRVAELLVALGGRGAGLGHVPSGADGVHGWLVPAEAAELAGGLDRLDLPVVEPTDAAMNAAHGDVLRGAGHPWPELTLSFVRIMACRAAGSGHGLLFGHDVSTGARSGPD
;
A
#
# COMPACT_ATOMS: atom_id res chain seq x y z
N MET A 1 -6.28 -6.57 18.55
CA MET A 1 -7.31 -5.95 17.68
C MET A 1 -6.90 -6.22 16.24
N GLY A 2 -7.84 -6.32 15.30
CA GLY A 2 -7.51 -6.49 13.87
C GLY A 2 -7.43 -5.13 13.18
N ALA A 3 -6.59 -5.01 12.15
CA ALA A 3 -6.42 -3.77 11.41
C ALA A 3 -7.53 -3.61 10.37
N ASP A 4 -7.99 -2.38 10.20
CA ASP A 4 -9.08 -2.07 9.29
C ASP A 4 -8.52 -1.97 7.85
N ALA A 5 -8.98 -2.89 6.99
CA ALA A 5 -8.56 -2.97 5.60
C ALA A 5 -9.36 -1.96 4.76
N GLU A 6 -8.66 -1.15 3.99
CA GLU A 6 -9.23 -0.05 3.22
C GLU A 6 -8.68 -0.03 1.79
N ILE A 7 -9.51 0.41 0.85
CA ILE A 7 -9.12 0.68 -0.53
C ILE A 7 -9.38 2.15 -0.84
N PHE A 8 -8.46 2.77 -1.57
CA PHE A 8 -8.46 4.20 -1.84
C PHE A 8 -8.29 4.49 -3.33
N VAL A 9 -8.89 5.60 -3.78
CA VAL A 9 -8.48 6.25 -5.03
C VAL A 9 -7.08 6.84 -4.81
N PHE A 10 -6.16 6.55 -5.73
CA PHE A 10 -4.74 6.83 -5.56
C PHE A 10 -4.21 7.75 -6.66
N ASP A 11 -3.69 8.92 -6.28
CA ASP A 11 -2.99 9.85 -7.17
C ASP A 11 -1.59 9.31 -7.49
N TYR A 12 -1.56 8.34 -8.41
CA TYR A 12 -0.34 7.69 -8.86
C TYR A 12 0.63 8.67 -9.53
N ASP A 13 0.12 9.70 -10.20
CA ASP A 13 0.95 10.72 -10.85
C ASP A 13 1.70 11.56 -9.82
N ARG A 14 1.03 11.99 -8.74
CA ARG A 14 1.67 12.67 -7.62
C ARG A 14 2.61 11.75 -6.86
N TYR A 15 2.24 10.48 -6.68
CA TYR A 15 3.13 9.46 -6.11
C TYR A 15 4.44 9.36 -6.89
N ARG A 16 4.37 9.23 -8.21
CA ARG A 16 5.54 9.11 -9.09
C ARG A 16 6.39 10.37 -9.15
N ARG A 17 5.77 11.56 -9.18
CA ARG A 17 6.48 12.84 -9.37
C ARG A 17 6.96 13.48 -8.07
N THR A 18 6.40 13.10 -6.92
CA THR A 18 6.68 13.76 -5.64
C THR A 18 7.10 12.77 -4.58
N ALA A 19 6.25 11.78 -4.27
CA ALA A 19 6.54 10.84 -3.18
C ALA A 19 7.79 10.02 -3.47
N VAL A 20 7.85 9.33 -4.61
CA VAL A 20 8.97 8.45 -4.96
C VAL A 20 10.31 9.21 -5.00
N PRO A 21 10.45 10.36 -5.69
CA PRO A 21 11.70 11.12 -5.67
C PRO A 21 12.11 11.56 -4.26
N GLY A 22 11.17 12.05 -3.44
CA GLY A 22 11.50 12.46 -2.07
C GLY A 22 11.98 11.32 -1.19
N LEU A 23 11.34 10.14 -1.30
CA LEU A 23 11.76 8.93 -0.59
C LEU A 23 13.16 8.48 -1.04
N VAL A 24 13.41 8.48 -2.35
CA VAL A 24 14.71 8.12 -2.93
C VAL A 24 15.80 9.11 -2.52
N GLU A 25 15.52 10.41 -2.49
CA GLU A 25 16.46 11.44 -2.05
C GLU A 25 16.91 11.21 -0.60
N VAL A 26 15.98 10.87 0.29
CA VAL A 26 16.33 10.62 1.69
C VAL A 26 17.18 9.36 1.81
N ILE A 27 16.78 8.26 1.18
CA ILE A 27 17.53 7.00 1.19
C ILE A 27 18.92 7.17 0.54
N GLY A 28 19.03 8.02 -0.47
CA GLY A 28 20.27 8.41 -1.12
C GLY A 28 21.13 9.37 -0.29
N GLY A 29 20.69 9.77 0.91
CA GLY A 29 21.44 10.64 1.81
C GLY A 29 21.43 12.12 1.43
N ALA A 30 20.52 12.59 0.57
CA ALA A 30 20.35 14.01 0.28
C ALA A 30 19.73 14.78 1.46
N GLY A 31 19.13 14.07 2.42
CA GLY A 31 18.44 14.63 3.57
C GLY A 31 16.97 14.92 3.31
N VAL A 32 16.35 15.68 4.22
CA VAL A 32 14.91 15.96 4.21
C VAL A 32 14.63 17.28 3.50
N THR A 33 13.81 17.23 2.45
CA THR A 33 13.33 18.44 1.77
C THR A 33 12.28 19.17 2.62
N PRO A 34 12.07 20.50 2.43
CA PRO A 34 11.11 21.26 3.23
C PRO A 34 9.68 20.72 3.20
N TRP A 35 9.25 20.14 2.07
CA TRP A 35 7.90 19.59 1.98
C TRP A 35 7.76 18.26 2.74
N LEU A 36 8.79 17.41 2.72
CA LEU A 36 8.83 16.16 3.52
C LEU A 36 8.87 16.46 5.01
N ASP A 37 9.65 17.46 5.44
CA ASP A 37 9.64 17.94 6.83
C ASP A 37 8.22 18.39 7.23
N GLY A 38 7.53 19.10 6.34
CA GLY A 38 6.13 19.49 6.53
C GLY A 38 5.18 18.29 6.70
N VAL A 39 5.38 17.20 5.96
CA VAL A 39 4.62 15.94 6.13
C VAL A 39 4.87 15.34 7.51
N CYS A 40 6.15 15.22 7.91
CA CYS A 40 6.53 14.59 9.16
C CYS A 40 6.00 15.37 10.38
N ARG A 41 6.09 16.70 10.36
CA ARG A 41 5.58 17.54 11.46
C ARG A 41 4.07 17.44 11.65
N ARG A 42 3.30 17.21 10.59
CA ARG A 42 1.84 17.00 10.72
C ARG A 42 1.49 15.68 11.41
N ARG A 43 2.40 14.70 11.40
CA ARG A 43 2.26 13.44 12.15
C ARG A 43 2.57 13.59 13.64
N GLY A 44 3.27 14.66 14.02
CA GLY A 44 3.63 14.96 15.41
C GLY A 44 5.14 15.11 15.60
N GLU A 45 5.54 15.69 16.73
CA GLU A 45 6.93 15.99 17.05
C GLU A 45 7.78 14.72 17.16
N HIS A 46 7.25 13.68 17.82
CA HIS A 46 7.96 12.40 17.98
C HIS A 46 8.31 11.75 16.64
N PHE A 47 7.34 11.70 15.71
CA PHE A 47 7.56 11.18 14.37
C PHE A 47 8.61 12.01 13.59
N ALA A 48 8.62 13.33 13.79
CA ALA A 48 9.60 14.20 13.16
C ALA A 48 11.03 13.95 13.68
N GLU A 49 11.21 13.57 14.95
CA GLU A 49 12.51 13.22 15.53
C GLU A 49 13.05 11.91 14.95
N GLU A 50 12.26 10.82 14.98
CA GLU A 50 12.63 9.52 14.39
C GLU A 50 13.01 9.67 12.92
N TRP A 51 12.30 10.54 12.20
CA TRP A 51 12.58 10.83 10.81
C TRP A 51 13.93 11.52 10.58
N LEU A 52 14.32 12.45 11.45
CA LEU A 52 15.64 13.08 11.37
C LEU A 52 16.75 12.06 11.61
N GLU A 53 16.55 11.12 12.53
CA GLU A 53 17.47 10.01 12.76
C GLU A 53 17.62 9.13 11.51
N LEU A 54 16.51 8.81 10.82
CA LEU A 54 16.55 8.08 9.55
C LEU A 54 17.35 8.82 8.47
N ALA A 55 17.13 10.13 8.36
CA ALA A 55 17.83 10.96 7.40
C ALA A 55 19.33 11.04 7.71
N ASP A 56 19.71 11.13 8.99
CA ASP A 56 21.11 11.08 9.42
C ASP A 56 21.77 9.73 9.16
N ALA A 57 21.07 8.63 9.44
CA ALA A 57 21.55 7.28 9.12
C ALA A 57 21.75 7.12 7.61
N SER A 58 20.81 7.60 6.80
CA SER A 58 20.90 7.54 5.33
C SER A 58 22.03 8.44 4.80
N ARG A 59 22.30 9.59 5.42
CA ARG A 59 23.47 10.43 5.11
C ARG A 59 24.79 9.74 5.40
N ALA A 60 24.87 8.99 6.50
CA ALA A 60 26.08 8.28 6.89
C ALA A 60 26.38 7.07 5.97
N ALA A 61 25.34 6.48 5.37
CA ALA A 61 25.44 5.31 4.52
C ALA A 61 24.50 5.41 3.29
N PRO A 62 24.75 6.35 2.35
CA PRO A 62 23.85 6.63 1.24
C PRO A 62 23.73 5.45 0.28
N VAL A 63 22.51 5.19 -0.21
CA VAL A 63 22.20 4.07 -1.10
C VAL A 63 21.61 4.58 -2.40
N ASP A 64 22.22 4.19 -3.53
CA ASP A 64 21.65 4.49 -4.85
C ASP A 64 20.68 3.39 -5.28
N LEU A 65 19.43 3.49 -4.80
CA LEU A 65 18.38 2.54 -5.17
C LEU A 65 18.10 2.56 -6.67
N VAL A 66 18.18 3.72 -7.32
CA VAL A 66 17.82 3.86 -8.74
C VAL A 66 18.84 3.15 -9.62
N ALA A 67 20.13 3.26 -9.32
CA ALA A 67 21.18 2.63 -10.11
C ALA A 67 21.33 1.12 -9.84
N HIS A 68 21.00 0.66 -8.62
CA HIS A 68 21.44 -0.66 -8.15
C HIS A 68 20.33 -1.59 -7.63
N CYS A 69 19.14 -1.09 -7.34
CA CYS A 69 18.06 -1.92 -6.82
C CYS A 69 17.38 -2.71 -7.95
N GLY A 70 17.62 -4.02 -8.02
CA GLY A 70 16.84 -4.94 -8.87
C GLY A 70 15.63 -5.56 -8.16
N TRP A 71 15.37 -5.16 -6.91
CA TRP A 71 14.36 -5.77 -6.04
C TRP A 71 13.05 -4.97 -6.00
N LEU A 72 13.15 -3.65 -6.14
CA LEU A 72 12.04 -2.73 -6.29
C LEU A 72 12.00 -2.21 -7.74
N GLY A 73 10.80 -1.89 -8.22
CA GLY A 73 10.64 -1.14 -9.47
C GLY A 73 10.95 0.35 -9.30
N ASP A 74 10.94 1.08 -10.41
CA ASP A 74 11.20 2.54 -10.43
C ASP A 74 10.22 3.36 -9.58
N ASP A 75 9.05 2.79 -9.31
CA ASP A 75 8.02 3.35 -8.43
C ASP A 75 8.02 2.70 -7.04
N LEU A 76 9.14 2.12 -6.62
CA LEU A 76 9.33 1.49 -5.32
C LEU A 76 8.41 0.28 -5.03
N ARG A 77 7.67 -0.22 -6.03
CA ARG A 77 6.89 -1.45 -5.88
C ARG A 77 7.81 -2.66 -5.75
N TYR A 78 7.47 -3.57 -4.85
CA TYR A 78 8.11 -4.86 -4.75
C TYR A 78 7.84 -5.71 -6.00
N LEU A 79 8.92 -6.13 -6.67
CA LEU A 79 8.84 -6.89 -7.92
C LEU A 79 8.57 -8.39 -7.72
N GLY A 80 8.73 -8.91 -6.49
CA GLY A 80 8.48 -10.31 -6.18
C GLY A 80 7.02 -10.63 -5.82
N ALA A 81 6.11 -9.67 -5.92
CA ALA A 81 4.67 -9.88 -5.77
C ALA A 81 4.13 -10.68 -6.98
N LEU A 82 4.33 -12.00 -6.97
CA LEU A 82 3.92 -12.89 -8.05
C LEU A 82 2.48 -13.37 -7.85
N PRO A 83 1.68 -13.58 -8.92
CA PRO A 83 0.32 -14.11 -8.80
C PRO A 83 0.24 -15.46 -8.08
N GLU A 84 1.28 -16.27 -8.18
CA GLU A 84 1.45 -17.58 -7.53
C GLU A 84 1.66 -17.44 -6.01
N SER A 85 2.10 -16.27 -5.53
CA SER A 85 2.26 -15.97 -4.11
C SER A 85 0.94 -15.55 -3.45
N ARG A 86 -0.18 -16.22 -3.79
CA ARG A 86 -1.46 -16.13 -3.03
C ARG A 86 -1.31 -16.49 -1.55
N VAL A 87 -0.13 -16.95 -1.16
CA VAL A 87 0.29 -17.13 0.22
C VAL A 87 0.21 -15.79 0.93
N ASP A 88 -0.69 -15.73 1.91
CA ASP A 88 -0.70 -14.70 2.92
C ASP A 88 0.63 -14.78 3.71
N TRP A 89 1.62 -14.02 3.25
CA TRP A 89 2.95 -13.98 3.82
C TRP A 89 2.90 -13.61 5.31
N ARG A 90 1.85 -12.91 5.75
CA ARG A 90 1.53 -12.60 7.16
C ARG A 90 1.28 -13.84 7.99
N ARG A 91 0.49 -14.79 7.46
CA ARG A 91 0.19 -16.06 8.14
C ARG A 91 1.38 -17.00 8.22
N THR A 92 2.33 -16.87 7.30
CA THR A 92 3.50 -17.75 7.27
C THR A 92 4.68 -17.24 8.09
N GLY A 93 4.65 -15.97 8.55
CA GLY A 93 5.76 -15.36 9.29
C GLY A 93 7.04 -15.23 8.46
N ARG A 94 6.95 -15.34 7.13
CA ARG A 94 8.10 -15.40 6.23
C ARG A 94 8.52 -14.02 5.73
N TRP A 95 8.64 -13.07 6.66
CA TRP A 95 9.12 -11.71 6.36
C TRP A 95 10.53 -11.71 5.71
N GLU A 96 11.35 -12.71 6.01
CA GLU A 96 12.65 -12.92 5.34
C GLU A 96 12.54 -12.96 3.80
N GLN A 97 11.35 -13.26 3.27
CA GLN A 97 11.07 -13.31 1.83
C GLN A 97 10.81 -11.93 1.19
N VAL A 98 10.48 -10.92 1.99
CA VAL A 98 10.22 -9.53 1.55
C VAL A 98 11.35 -8.59 1.98
N ARG A 99 12.56 -9.14 2.13
CA ARG A 99 13.81 -8.38 2.13
C ARG A 99 14.59 -8.65 0.84
N CYS A 100 15.45 -7.72 0.46
CA CYS A 100 16.35 -7.94 -0.64
C CYS A 100 17.34 -9.09 -0.28
N SER A 101 17.21 -10.22 -0.95
CA SER A 101 18.08 -11.39 -0.76
C SER A 101 19.33 -11.37 -1.66
N SER A 102 19.40 -10.45 -2.63
CA SER A 102 20.44 -10.42 -3.65
C SER A 102 21.85 -10.44 -3.05
N GLY A 103 22.60 -11.52 -3.34
CA GLY A 103 23.99 -11.68 -2.93
C GLY A 103 24.96 -10.79 -3.71
N SER A 104 24.55 -10.32 -4.89
CA SER A 104 25.37 -9.52 -5.81
C SER A 104 25.02 -8.03 -5.81
N CYS A 105 24.14 -7.58 -4.91
CA CYS A 105 23.82 -6.16 -4.79
C CYS A 105 25.06 -5.38 -4.33
N PRO A 106 25.56 -4.40 -5.11
CA PRO A 106 26.74 -3.62 -4.71
C PRO A 106 26.48 -2.79 -3.44
N GLU A 107 25.22 -2.48 -3.17
CA GLU A 107 24.76 -1.71 -2.01
C GLU A 107 24.56 -2.56 -0.75
N ARG A 108 24.80 -3.88 -0.79
CA ARG A 108 24.37 -4.83 0.25
C ARG A 108 24.82 -4.48 1.67
N ALA A 109 26.01 -3.89 1.82
CA ALA A 109 26.57 -3.55 3.13
C ALA A 109 25.92 -2.31 3.78
N ARG A 110 25.22 -1.47 2.99
CA ARG A 110 24.65 -0.19 3.42
C ARG A 110 23.14 -0.07 3.20
N CYS A 111 22.57 -0.88 2.32
CA CYS A 111 21.15 -0.80 1.99
C CYS A 111 20.27 -1.37 3.11
N LEU A 112 19.40 -0.50 3.62
CA LEU A 112 18.47 -0.74 4.72
C LEU A 112 17.41 -1.81 4.41
N LEU A 113 17.26 -2.19 3.14
CA LEU A 113 16.28 -3.19 2.68
C LEU A 113 16.84 -4.61 2.62
N HIS A 114 18.13 -4.81 2.95
CA HIS A 114 18.74 -6.13 3.01
C HIS A 114 18.49 -6.83 4.36
N GLU A 115 18.55 -8.16 4.33
CA GLU A 115 18.34 -9.05 5.49
C GLU A 115 19.17 -8.70 6.74
N ARG A 116 20.35 -8.10 6.55
CA ARG A 116 21.28 -7.76 7.64
C ARG A 116 21.11 -6.35 8.21
N ALA A 117 20.17 -5.57 7.69
CA ALA A 117 19.85 -4.28 8.27
C ALA A 117 19.31 -4.47 9.70
N ASP A 118 19.59 -3.49 10.56
CA ASP A 118 18.97 -3.38 11.88
C ASP A 118 17.44 -3.43 11.73
N ARG A 119 16.73 -4.01 12.71
CA ARG A 119 15.28 -4.21 12.58
C ARG A 119 14.51 -2.90 12.63
N ASP A 120 15.03 -1.90 13.32
CA ASP A 120 14.34 -0.64 13.58
C ASP A 120 14.33 0.28 12.34
N THR A 121 15.38 0.24 11.50
CA THR A 121 15.48 1.14 10.34
C THR A 121 14.49 0.85 9.20
N PRO A 122 14.23 -0.41 8.80
CA PRO A 122 13.16 -0.76 7.85
C PRO A 122 11.78 -0.31 8.32
N GLU A 123 11.53 -0.36 9.63
CA GLU A 123 10.29 0.10 10.23
C GLU A 123 10.15 1.62 10.08
N MET A 124 11.19 2.40 10.40
CA MET A 124 11.17 3.86 10.17
C MET A 124 10.96 4.23 8.69
N LEU A 125 11.57 3.50 7.76
CA LEU A 125 11.33 3.68 6.31
C LEU A 125 9.89 3.39 5.93
N PHE A 126 9.29 2.38 6.57
CA PHE A 126 7.89 2.06 6.40
C PHE A 126 6.99 3.22 6.86
N TRP A 127 7.21 3.69 8.09
CA TRP A 127 6.41 4.76 8.70
C TRP A 127 6.46 6.02 7.85
N LEU A 128 7.63 6.37 7.34
CA LEU A 128 7.79 7.42 6.34
C LEU A 128 6.98 7.14 5.08
N PHE A 129 7.14 5.96 4.46
CA PHE A 129 6.48 5.62 3.21
C PHE A 129 4.97 5.79 3.34
N GLU A 130 4.39 5.21 4.39
CA GLU A 130 2.98 5.32 4.70
C GLU A 130 2.58 6.78 4.94
N ALA A 131 3.35 7.53 5.74
CA ALA A 131 3.06 8.92 6.01
C ALA A 131 3.02 9.77 4.74
N VAL A 132 4.02 9.64 3.87
CA VAL A 132 4.10 10.38 2.60
C VAL A 132 2.95 10.00 1.68
N VAL A 133 2.68 8.71 1.51
CA VAL A 133 1.62 8.22 0.63
C VAL A 133 0.24 8.63 1.14
N GLY A 134 -0.06 8.41 2.42
CA GLY A 134 -1.34 8.73 3.04
C GLY A 134 -1.65 10.22 3.09
N GLU A 135 -0.62 11.08 3.20
CA GLU A 135 -0.79 12.54 3.21
C GLU A 135 -0.86 13.15 1.82
N CYS A 136 -0.13 12.59 0.85
CA CYS A 136 0.08 13.24 -0.44
C CYS A 136 -0.69 12.60 -1.58
N CYS A 137 -1.01 11.32 -1.50
CA CYS A 137 -1.40 10.52 -2.67
C CYS A 137 -2.74 9.80 -2.50
N VAL A 138 -3.26 9.71 -1.29
CA VAL A 138 -4.52 9.01 -1.00
C VAL A 138 -5.70 9.99 -1.06
N GLY A 139 -6.73 9.63 -1.82
CA GLY A 139 -8.00 10.34 -1.91
C GLY A 139 -9.11 9.63 -1.13
N GLU A 140 -10.31 9.58 -1.71
CA GLU A 140 -11.47 8.87 -1.13
C GLU A 140 -11.15 7.40 -0.82
N GLY A 141 -11.57 6.93 0.36
CA GLY A 141 -11.31 5.59 0.87
C GLY A 141 -12.58 4.80 1.18
N ARG A 142 -12.45 3.48 1.20
CA ARG A 142 -13.54 2.56 1.55
C ARG A 142 -13.05 1.40 2.40
N PHE A 143 -13.72 1.20 3.54
CA PHE A 143 -13.54 0.02 4.39
C PHE A 143 -13.99 -1.26 3.70
N LEU A 144 -13.14 -2.29 3.77
CA LEU A 144 -13.30 -3.60 3.15
C LEU A 144 -13.36 -4.75 4.17
N GLY A 145 -13.11 -4.52 5.46
CA GLY A 145 -13.13 -5.56 6.49
C GLY A 145 -11.91 -5.50 7.38
N ARG A 146 -11.71 -6.52 8.23
CA ARG A 146 -10.51 -6.63 9.07
C ARG A 146 -9.56 -7.70 8.56
N ASN A 147 -8.25 -7.41 8.58
CA ASN A 147 -7.18 -8.37 8.26
C ASN A 147 -7.39 -9.08 6.90
N MET A 148 -7.82 -8.35 5.88
CA MET A 148 -8.18 -8.94 4.59
C MET A 148 -6.98 -9.14 3.66
N THR A 149 -7.09 -10.16 2.79
CA THR A 149 -6.19 -10.43 1.66
C THR A 149 -7.01 -10.52 0.36
N LEU A 150 -6.90 -9.52 -0.51
CA LEU A 150 -7.74 -9.39 -1.71
C LEU A 150 -7.57 -10.54 -2.71
N GLY A 151 -6.33 -11.02 -2.91
CA GLY A 151 -6.02 -12.08 -3.87
C GLY A 151 -6.59 -13.47 -3.53
N ALA A 152 -7.19 -13.63 -2.35
CA ALA A 152 -7.78 -14.88 -1.88
C ALA A 152 -9.32 -14.84 -1.77
N LEU A 153 -9.97 -13.74 -2.22
CA LEU A 153 -11.42 -13.59 -2.14
C LEU A 153 -12.12 -14.44 -3.22
N PRO A 154 -13.06 -15.33 -2.87
CA PRO A 154 -13.98 -15.90 -3.85
C PRO A 154 -15.03 -14.86 -4.27
N PRO A 155 -15.61 -14.93 -5.49
CA PRO A 155 -15.38 -15.93 -6.53
C PRO A 155 -14.37 -15.45 -7.60
N VAL A 156 -13.24 -14.85 -7.22
CA VAL A 156 -12.26 -14.34 -8.20
C VAL A 156 -11.73 -15.50 -9.06
N PRO A 157 -11.96 -15.48 -10.39
CA PRO A 157 -11.42 -16.50 -11.27
C PRO A 157 -9.91 -16.34 -11.43
N ASP A 158 -9.22 -17.42 -11.80
CA ASP A 158 -7.83 -17.35 -12.20
C ASP A 158 -7.64 -16.45 -13.44
N GLY A 159 -6.42 -15.92 -13.60
CA GLY A 159 -6.05 -15.01 -14.66
C GLY A 159 -5.98 -13.56 -14.19
N ARG A 160 -6.24 -12.62 -15.11
CA ARG A 160 -5.81 -11.22 -14.97
C ARG A 160 -6.40 -10.48 -13.76
N VAL A 161 -7.68 -10.72 -13.43
CA VAL A 161 -8.31 -10.12 -12.23
C VAL A 161 -7.59 -10.57 -10.96
N ALA A 162 -7.29 -11.87 -10.84
CA ALA A 162 -6.54 -12.40 -9.70
C ALA A 162 -5.14 -11.80 -9.62
N GLU A 163 -4.42 -11.68 -10.74
CA GLU A 163 -3.10 -11.05 -10.79
C GLU A 163 -3.13 -9.60 -10.28
N LEU A 164 -4.13 -8.82 -10.70
CA LEU A 164 -4.30 -7.43 -10.28
C LEU A 164 -4.65 -7.32 -8.79
N LEU A 165 -5.49 -8.20 -8.26
CA LEU A 165 -5.81 -8.23 -6.83
C LEU A 165 -4.61 -8.67 -5.97
N VAL A 166 -3.77 -9.58 -6.47
CA VAL A 166 -2.50 -9.95 -5.82
C VAL A 166 -1.53 -8.77 -5.85
N ALA A 167 -1.40 -8.08 -6.98
CA ALA A 167 -0.56 -6.90 -7.11
C ALA A 167 -1.00 -5.78 -6.15
N LEU A 168 -2.31 -5.53 -6.08
CA LEU A 168 -2.92 -4.56 -5.16
C LEU A 168 -2.67 -4.92 -3.68
N GLY A 169 -2.56 -6.21 -3.35
CA GLY A 169 -2.25 -6.68 -2.00
C GLY A 169 -0.78 -6.90 -1.66
N GLY A 170 0.14 -6.78 -2.62
CA GLY A 170 1.53 -7.25 -2.45
C GLY A 170 2.63 -6.30 -2.90
N ARG A 171 2.35 -5.30 -3.73
CA ARG A 171 3.38 -4.37 -4.24
C ARG A 171 4.05 -3.51 -3.17
N GLY A 172 3.36 -3.25 -2.07
CA GLY A 172 3.91 -2.53 -0.94
C GLY A 172 4.75 -3.40 -0.02
N ALA A 173 4.85 -4.72 -0.22
CA ALA A 173 5.47 -5.61 0.77
C ALA A 173 6.93 -5.26 1.14
N GLY A 174 7.66 -4.56 0.27
CA GLY A 174 9.05 -4.19 0.55
C GLY A 174 9.26 -2.91 1.35
N LEU A 175 8.29 -1.99 1.36
CA LEU A 175 8.41 -0.67 1.97
C LEU A 175 7.15 -0.19 2.70
N GLY A 176 5.98 -0.67 2.30
CA GLY A 176 4.69 -0.24 2.81
C GLY A 176 4.10 -1.12 3.90
N HIS A 177 4.87 -2.00 4.54
CA HIS A 177 4.34 -2.82 5.65
C HIS A 177 5.36 -3.16 6.75
N VAL A 178 4.91 -3.13 8.01
CA VAL A 178 5.71 -3.53 9.20
C VAL A 178 5.63 -5.03 9.46
N PRO A 179 6.76 -5.71 9.75
CA PRO A 179 6.78 -7.15 10.05
C PRO A 179 5.93 -7.60 11.26
N SER A 180 5.67 -6.71 12.21
CA SER A 180 4.95 -6.98 13.46
C SER A 180 3.47 -6.62 13.40
N GLY A 181 3.01 -5.94 12.33
CA GLY A 181 1.68 -5.36 12.21
C GLY A 181 0.89 -5.90 11.02
N ALA A 182 -0.39 -5.54 10.95
CA ALA A 182 -1.18 -5.69 9.73
C ALA A 182 -1.19 -4.37 8.92
N ASP A 183 -0.78 -3.27 9.53
CA ASP A 183 -0.96 -1.89 9.11
C ASP A 183 -0.07 -1.52 7.90
N GLY A 184 -0.42 -0.42 7.23
CA GLY A 184 0.36 0.15 6.16
C GLY A 184 -0.24 0.00 4.75
N VAL A 185 0.55 0.44 3.77
CA VAL A 185 0.24 0.37 2.34
C VAL A 185 0.67 -0.99 1.77
N HIS A 186 -0.30 -1.83 1.45
CA HIS A 186 -0.04 -3.21 1.01
C HIS A 186 0.28 -3.31 -0.47
N GLY A 187 -0.27 -2.40 -1.27
CA GLY A 187 0.01 -2.33 -2.70
C GLY A 187 -0.90 -1.37 -3.41
N TRP A 188 -0.63 -1.21 -4.70
CA TRP A 188 -1.35 -0.28 -5.55
C TRP A 188 -1.38 -0.75 -7.00
N LEU A 189 -2.36 -0.25 -7.74
CA LEU A 189 -2.47 -0.37 -9.19
C LEU A 189 -2.27 0.99 -9.82
N VAL A 190 -1.60 1.02 -10.97
CA VAL A 190 -1.51 2.24 -11.80
C VAL A 190 -2.87 2.50 -12.48
N PRO A 191 -3.12 3.70 -13.04
CA PRO A 191 -4.43 4.02 -13.63
C PRO A 191 -4.93 3.02 -14.68
N ALA A 192 -4.06 2.56 -15.58
CA ALA A 192 -4.43 1.58 -16.60
C ALA A 192 -4.83 0.22 -15.98
N GLU A 193 -4.15 -0.19 -14.92
CA GLU A 193 -4.45 -1.44 -14.21
C GLU A 193 -5.74 -1.34 -13.38
N ALA A 194 -6.02 -0.16 -12.80
CA ALA A 194 -7.29 0.09 -12.12
C ALA A 194 -8.48 0.01 -13.10
N ALA A 195 -8.33 0.56 -14.31
CA ALA A 195 -9.33 0.44 -15.37
C ALA A 195 -9.51 -1.02 -15.84
N GLU A 196 -8.41 -1.77 -15.98
CA GLU A 196 -8.47 -3.20 -16.30
C GLU A 196 -9.16 -4.02 -15.21
N LEU A 197 -8.86 -3.74 -13.93
CA LEU A 197 -9.53 -4.38 -12.80
C LEU A 197 -11.03 -4.05 -12.79
N ALA A 198 -11.41 -2.80 -13.03
CA ALA A 198 -12.81 -2.37 -13.11
C ALA A 198 -13.58 -3.16 -14.17
N GLY A 199 -13.09 -3.21 -15.42
CA GLY A 199 -13.72 -3.97 -16.50
C GLY A 199 -13.67 -5.50 -16.30
N GLY A 200 -12.69 -6.00 -15.56
CA GLY A 200 -12.62 -7.39 -15.13
C GLY A 200 -13.73 -7.75 -14.14
N LEU A 201 -13.87 -6.96 -13.08
CA LEU A 201 -14.86 -7.18 -12.02
C LEU A 201 -16.30 -6.91 -12.48
N ASP A 202 -16.51 -6.02 -13.45
CA ASP A 202 -17.85 -5.74 -14.02
C ASP A 202 -18.46 -6.95 -14.73
N ARG A 203 -17.62 -7.88 -15.21
CA ARG A 203 -18.07 -9.12 -15.87
C ARG A 203 -18.41 -10.26 -14.91
N LEU A 204 -18.15 -10.08 -13.62
CA LEU A 204 -18.48 -11.06 -12.60
C LEU A 204 -19.89 -10.83 -12.08
N ASP A 205 -20.59 -11.92 -11.74
CA ASP A 205 -21.90 -11.86 -11.08
C ASP A 205 -21.72 -11.49 -9.60
N LEU A 206 -21.42 -10.21 -9.37
CA LEU A 206 -21.18 -9.64 -8.05
C LEU A 206 -22.37 -8.76 -7.61
N PRO A 207 -22.69 -8.71 -6.30
CA PRO A 207 -23.77 -7.90 -5.75
C PRO A 207 -23.76 -6.47 -6.30
N VAL A 208 -24.89 -6.01 -6.85
CA VAL A 208 -25.01 -4.64 -7.35
C VAL A 208 -25.30 -3.72 -6.17
N VAL A 209 -24.34 -2.84 -5.88
CA VAL A 209 -24.48 -1.80 -4.86
C VAL A 209 -24.40 -0.46 -5.58
N GLU A 210 -25.29 0.46 -5.25
CA GLU A 210 -25.23 1.82 -5.78
C GLU A 210 -23.86 2.44 -5.42
N PRO A 211 -23.17 3.13 -6.34
CA PRO A 211 -21.80 3.59 -6.13
C PRO A 211 -21.71 4.85 -5.23
N THR A 212 -22.46 4.89 -4.13
CA THR A 212 -22.46 5.95 -3.12
C THR A 212 -21.98 5.41 -1.78
N ASP A 213 -21.37 6.27 -0.97
CA ASP A 213 -20.82 5.85 0.33
C ASP A 213 -21.93 5.42 1.29
N ALA A 214 -23.10 6.08 1.21
CA ALA A 214 -24.29 5.71 1.96
C ALA A 214 -24.77 4.30 1.63
N ALA A 215 -24.85 3.94 0.34
CA ALA A 215 -25.28 2.60 -0.08
C ALA A 215 -24.27 1.51 0.31
N MET A 216 -22.97 1.77 0.15
CA MET A 216 -21.93 0.84 0.59
C MET A 216 -21.95 0.65 2.13
N ASN A 217 -22.20 1.72 2.89
CA ASN A 217 -22.36 1.66 4.36
C ASN A 217 -23.60 0.87 4.76
N ALA A 218 -24.73 1.09 4.10
CA ALA A 218 -25.96 0.34 4.34
C ALA A 218 -25.74 -1.16 4.08
N ALA A 219 -25.14 -1.52 2.94
CA ALA A 219 -24.84 -2.91 2.58
C ALA A 219 -23.88 -3.57 3.57
N HIS A 220 -22.84 -2.86 4.02
CA HIS A 220 -21.96 -3.36 5.09
C HIS A 220 -22.73 -3.58 6.40
N GLY A 221 -23.56 -2.62 6.79
CA GLY A 221 -24.42 -2.73 7.98
C GLY A 221 -25.39 -3.91 7.92
N ASP A 222 -25.92 -4.23 6.74
CA ASP A 222 -26.76 -5.42 6.54
C ASP A 222 -25.99 -6.71 6.82
N VAL A 223 -24.76 -6.84 6.31
CA VAL A 223 -23.90 -8.02 6.56
C VAL A 223 -23.63 -8.18 8.06
N LEU A 224 -23.34 -7.09 8.78
CA LEU A 224 -23.13 -7.13 10.23
C LEU A 224 -24.39 -7.56 11.01
N ARG A 225 -25.59 -7.31 10.45
CA ARG A 225 -26.87 -7.78 10.99
C ARG A 225 -27.22 -9.21 10.56
N GLY A 226 -26.36 -9.89 9.81
CA GLY A 226 -26.64 -11.22 9.25
C GLY A 226 -27.65 -11.20 8.09
N ALA A 227 -27.84 -10.05 7.45
CA ALA A 227 -28.65 -9.87 6.26
C ALA A 227 -27.76 -9.57 5.03
N GLY A 228 -28.26 -9.83 3.82
CA GLY A 228 -27.56 -9.47 2.58
C GLY A 228 -26.57 -10.52 2.07
N HIS A 229 -25.65 -10.07 1.21
CA HIS A 229 -24.74 -10.94 0.48
C HIS A 229 -23.56 -11.44 1.33
N PRO A 230 -22.94 -12.58 0.97
CA PRO A 230 -21.70 -13.01 1.61
C PRO A 230 -20.63 -11.91 1.56
N TRP A 231 -19.91 -11.72 2.67
CA TRP A 231 -18.89 -10.68 2.79
C TRP A 231 -17.86 -10.68 1.65
N PRO A 232 -17.30 -11.83 1.20
CA PRO A 232 -16.31 -11.83 0.12
C PRO A 232 -16.83 -11.24 -1.20
N GLU A 233 -18.06 -11.59 -1.59
CA GLU A 233 -18.70 -11.06 -2.80
C GLU A 233 -18.98 -9.56 -2.65
N LEU A 234 -19.48 -9.14 -1.50
CA LEU A 234 -19.73 -7.72 -1.22
C LEU A 234 -18.44 -6.90 -1.22
N THR A 235 -17.36 -7.43 -0.67
CA THR A 235 -16.04 -6.78 -0.72
C THR A 235 -15.58 -6.60 -2.17
N LEU A 236 -15.70 -7.63 -3.02
CA LEU A 236 -15.35 -7.50 -4.43
C LEU A 236 -16.24 -6.48 -5.15
N SER A 237 -17.51 -6.34 -4.75
CA SER A 237 -18.36 -5.24 -5.23
C SER A 237 -17.86 -3.86 -4.80
N PHE A 238 -17.37 -3.70 -3.57
CA PHE A 238 -16.75 -2.45 -3.12
C PHE A 238 -15.45 -2.16 -3.89
N VAL A 239 -14.61 -3.17 -4.11
CA VAL A 239 -13.40 -3.05 -4.94
C VAL A 239 -13.78 -2.65 -6.37
N ARG A 240 -14.83 -3.24 -6.96
CA ARG A 240 -15.35 -2.86 -8.28
C ARG A 240 -15.75 -1.39 -8.33
N ILE A 241 -16.54 -0.92 -7.36
CA ILE A 241 -16.99 0.48 -7.29
C ILE A 241 -15.79 1.43 -7.23
N MET A 242 -14.83 1.13 -6.35
CA MET A 242 -13.64 1.97 -6.19
C MET A 242 -12.75 1.93 -7.43
N ALA A 243 -12.59 0.78 -8.08
CA ALA A 243 -11.89 0.64 -9.36
C ALA A 243 -12.55 1.47 -10.46
N CYS A 244 -13.89 1.46 -10.55
CA CYS A 244 -14.63 2.30 -11.50
C CYS A 244 -14.42 3.80 -11.22
N ARG A 245 -14.45 4.25 -9.95
CA ARG A 245 -14.17 5.64 -9.57
C ARG A 245 -12.74 6.07 -9.96
N ALA A 246 -11.76 5.24 -9.64
CA ALA A 246 -10.36 5.48 -10.00
C ALA A 246 -10.18 5.54 -11.53
N ALA A 247 -10.72 4.57 -12.26
CA ALA A 247 -10.65 4.52 -13.72
C ALA A 247 -11.32 5.73 -14.37
N GLY A 248 -12.52 6.12 -13.92
CA GLY A 248 -13.27 7.26 -14.46
C GLY A 248 -12.59 8.61 -14.24
N SER A 249 -11.71 8.70 -13.24
CA SER A 249 -10.93 9.91 -12.92
C SER A 249 -9.47 9.83 -13.39
N GLY A 250 -9.04 8.75 -14.04
CA GLY A 250 -7.65 8.56 -14.46
C GLY A 250 -6.66 8.32 -13.32
N HIS A 251 -7.14 7.88 -12.15
CA HIS A 251 -6.33 7.59 -10.96
C HIS A 251 -6.06 6.09 -10.82
N GLY A 252 -5.08 5.76 -9.98
CA GLY A 252 -4.80 4.39 -9.57
C GLY A 252 -5.69 3.93 -8.40
N LEU A 253 -5.42 2.72 -7.91
CA LEU A 253 -5.99 2.19 -6.67
C LEU A 253 -4.89 1.89 -5.67
N LEU A 254 -5.15 2.13 -4.39
CA LEU A 254 -4.27 1.72 -3.30
C LEU A 254 -5.06 0.87 -2.30
N PHE A 255 -4.44 -0.19 -1.79
CA PHE A 255 -4.98 -1.01 -0.72
C PHE A 255 -3.99 -1.02 0.44
N GLY A 256 -4.52 -0.92 1.65
CA GLY A 256 -3.73 -0.96 2.86
C GLY A 256 -4.60 -1.16 4.09
N HIS A 257 -3.96 -1.32 5.23
CA HIS A 257 -4.64 -1.46 6.51
C HIS A 257 -4.28 -0.26 7.39
N ASP A 258 -5.28 0.38 7.98
CA ASP A 258 -5.11 1.55 8.84
C ASP A 258 -4.18 2.60 8.21
N VAL A 259 -4.27 2.80 6.90
CA VAL A 259 -3.42 3.76 6.18
C VAL A 259 -3.70 5.14 6.72
N SER A 260 -2.70 5.69 7.39
CA SER A 260 -2.83 6.94 8.09
C SER A 260 -3.10 8.05 7.08
N THR A 261 -4.27 8.68 7.09
CA THR A 261 -4.59 9.82 6.21
C THR A 261 -4.52 11.12 6.99
N GLY A 262 -3.97 12.18 6.40
CA GLY A 262 -3.75 13.47 7.07
C GLY A 262 -5.00 14.25 7.43
N ALA A 263 -6.17 13.74 7.05
CA ALA A 263 -7.46 14.35 7.25
C ALA A 263 -8.41 13.41 8.01
N ARG A 264 -8.08 13.07 9.26
CA ARG A 264 -9.12 12.80 10.26
C ARG A 264 -9.41 14.08 11.04
N SER A 265 -9.84 15.11 10.33
CA SER A 265 -10.42 16.32 10.93
C SER A 265 -11.93 16.09 11.12
N GLY A 266 -12.30 15.44 12.22
CA GLY A 266 -13.70 15.34 12.63
C GLY A 266 -13.93 14.29 13.72
N PRO A 267 -14.36 14.68 14.93
CA PRO A 267 -15.08 13.77 15.80
C PRO A 267 -16.52 13.62 15.27
N ASP A 268 -16.91 12.39 14.91
CA ASP A 268 -18.32 11.97 14.90
C ASP A 268 -18.69 11.41 16.28
#